data_AF-A0A972Z5N4-F1
#
_entry.id   AF-A0A972Z5N4-F1
#
_cell.length_a   1.000
_cell.length_b   1.000
_cell.length_c   1.000
_cell.angle_alpha   90.00
_cell.angle_beta   90.00
_cell.angle_gamma   90.00
#
_symmetry.space_group_name_H-M   'P 1'
#
loop_
_entity.id
_entity.type
_entity.pdbx_description
1 polymer ?
#
loop_
_entity_poly.entity_id
_entity_poly.type
_entity_poly.pdbx_seq_one_letter_code
_entity_poly.pdbx_strand_id
1 'polypeptide(L)'
;MHFFNSGLFWFLEGIFACLTLIGFKIWMEDRGIPMPYWKWILLGIWVLFFGFTIAFIGTNLGEKEPKAALLGGIIFGLFAVITGVGLWRVLKIGKKS
;
A
#
# COMPACT_ATOMS: atom_id res chain seq x y z
N MET A 1 -6.35 -23.21 -8.52
CA MET A 1 -5.29 -22.68 -7.63
C MET A 1 -3.94 -22.48 -8.31
N HIS A 2 -3.64 -23.10 -9.47
CA HIS A 2 -2.33 -22.94 -10.15
C HIS A 2 -2.11 -21.56 -10.82
N PHE A 3 -3.18 -20.91 -11.29
CA PHE A 3 -3.08 -19.65 -12.02
C PHE A 3 -2.58 -18.48 -11.16
N PHE A 4 -3.09 -18.34 -9.93
CA PHE A 4 -2.72 -17.28 -8.99
C PHE A 4 -1.27 -17.37 -8.48
N ASN A 5 -0.62 -18.53 -8.62
CA ASN A 5 0.80 -18.72 -8.31
C ASN A 5 1.70 -18.69 -9.56
N SER A 6 1.14 -18.41 -10.73
CA SER A 6 1.92 -18.36 -11.98
C SER A 6 2.60 -17.00 -12.14
N GLY A 7 3.82 -16.99 -12.68
CA GLY A 7 4.52 -15.73 -12.97
C GLY A 7 3.75 -14.82 -13.93
N LEU A 8 2.93 -15.38 -14.82
CA LEU A 8 2.05 -14.63 -15.72
C LEU A 8 1.00 -13.80 -14.95
N PHE A 9 0.38 -14.40 -13.93
CA PHE A 9 -0.62 -13.70 -13.10
C PHE A 9 0.00 -12.47 -12.42
N TRP A 10 1.13 -12.65 -11.76
CA TRP A 10 1.85 -11.55 -11.08
C TRP A 10 2.35 -10.48 -12.06
N PHE A 11 2.78 -10.87 -13.27
CA PHE A 11 3.18 -9.92 -14.30
C PHE A 11 2.00 -9.05 -14.77
N LEU A 12 0.85 -9.67 -15.05
CA LEU A 12 -0.37 -8.95 -15.46
C LEU A 12 -0.87 -8.05 -14.33
N GLU A 13 -0.89 -8.54 -13.10
CA GLU A 13 -1.27 -7.78 -11.91
C GLU A 13 -0.38 -6.55 -11.73
N GLY A 14 0.94 -6.69 -11.89
CA GLY A 14 1.88 -5.58 -11.90
C GLY A 14 1.60 -4.53 -12.98
N ILE A 15 1.24 -4.95 -14.21
CA ILE A 15 0.85 -4.03 -15.29
C ILE A 15 -0.41 -3.25 -14.90
N PHE A 16 -1.45 -3.93 -14.41
CA PHE A 16 -2.69 -3.28 -14.00
C PHE A 16 -2.48 -2.33 -12.82
N ALA A 17 -1.61 -2.68 -11.87
CA ALA A 17 -1.23 -1.79 -10.77
C ALA A 17 -0.55 -0.51 -11.30
N CYS A 18 0.41 -0.63 -12.21
CA CYS A 18 1.07 0.52 -12.85
C CYS A 18 0.08 1.40 -13.61
N LEU A 19 -0.79 0.81 -14.44
CA LEU A 19 -1.81 1.56 -15.19
C LEU A 19 -2.77 2.29 -14.25
N THR A 20 -3.17 1.66 -13.15
CA THR A 20 -4.04 2.28 -12.14
C THR A 20 -3.36 3.47 -11.48
N LEU A 21 -2.09 3.34 -11.11
CA LEU A 21 -1.32 4.45 -10.52
C LEU A 21 -1.13 5.61 -11.48
N ILE A 22 -0.83 5.34 -12.76
CA ILE A 22 -0.69 6.36 -13.80
C ILE A 22 -2.04 7.05 -14.04
N GLY A 23 -3.12 6.28 -14.20
CA GLY A 23 -4.48 6.82 -14.38
C GLY A 23 -4.92 7.68 -13.20
N PHE A 24 -4.62 7.24 -11.98
CA PHE A 24 -4.90 8.02 -10.77
C PHE A 24 -4.10 9.33 -10.71
N LYS A 25 -2.81 9.31 -11.12
CA LYS A 25 -1.99 10.52 -11.22
C LYS A 25 -2.59 11.51 -12.22
N ILE A 26 -2.91 11.06 -13.43
CA ILE A 26 -3.51 11.89 -14.50
C ILE A 26 -4.83 12.50 -14.01
N TRP A 27 -5.70 11.69 -13.41
CA TRP A 27 -6.97 12.16 -12.87
C TRP A 27 -6.80 13.24 -11.79
N MET A 28 -5.78 13.11 -10.93
CA MET A 28 -5.50 14.14 -9.93
C MET A 28 -4.96 15.44 -10.55
N GLU A 29 -4.13 15.33 -11.60
CA GLU A 29 -3.64 16.48 -12.36
C GLU A 29 -4.80 17.21 -13.06
N ASP A 30 -5.73 16.48 -13.69
CA ASP A 30 -6.95 17.04 -14.31
C ASP A 30 -7.84 17.78 -13.30
N ARG A 31 -7.84 17.33 -12.03
CA ARG A 31 -8.56 17.97 -10.93
C ARG A 31 -7.80 19.12 -10.28
N GLY A 32 -6.62 19.47 -10.80
CA GLY A 32 -5.79 20.53 -10.24
C GLY A 32 -5.31 20.23 -8.82
N ILE A 33 -5.09 18.95 -8.49
CA ILE A 33 -4.57 18.52 -7.18
C ILE A 33 -3.05 18.25 -7.35
N PRO A 34 -2.18 19.26 -7.24
CA PRO A 34 -0.75 19.06 -7.41
C PRO A 34 -0.19 18.24 -6.24
N MET A 35 0.27 17.03 -6.55
CA MET A 35 0.94 16.16 -5.58
C MET A 35 2.43 16.05 -5.94
N PRO A 36 3.34 16.73 -5.22
CA PRO A 36 4.77 16.64 -5.50
C PRO A 36 5.28 15.20 -5.40
N TYR A 37 6.26 14.84 -6.24
CA TYR A 37 6.83 13.50 -6.35
C TYR A 37 7.26 12.88 -5.00
N TRP A 38 7.76 13.67 -4.06
CA TRP A 38 8.12 13.18 -2.73
C TRP A 38 6.92 12.58 -1.96
N LYS A 39 5.72 13.18 -2.09
CA LYS A 39 4.49 12.67 -1.47
C LYS A 39 4.06 11.34 -2.08
N TRP A 40 4.32 11.14 -3.37
CA TRP A 40 4.11 9.86 -4.05
C TRP A 40 5.05 8.78 -3.54
N ILE A 41 6.34 9.10 -3.37
CA ILE A 41 7.32 8.18 -2.78
C ILE A 41 6.88 7.78 -1.36
N LEU A 42 6.48 8.76 -0.54
CA LEU A 42 6.01 8.51 0.81
C LEU A 42 4.76 7.60 0.84
N LEU A 43 3.81 7.84 -0.06
CA LEU A 43 2.64 6.98 -0.23
C LEU A 43 3.03 5.57 -0.67
N GLY A 44 3.94 5.43 -1.63
CA GLY A 44 4.42 4.14 -2.11
C GLY A 44 5.11 3.32 -1.02
N ILE A 45 5.99 3.95 -0.23
CA ILE A 45 6.65 3.31 0.93
C ILE A 45 5.59 2.83 1.93
N TRP A 46 4.58 3.66 2.22
CA TRP A 46 3.52 3.28 3.15
C TRP A 46 2.68 2.10 2.62
N VAL A 47 2.34 2.10 1.33
CA VAL A 47 1.62 0.97 0.69
C VAL A 47 2.43 -0.32 0.76
N LEU A 48 3.74 -0.27 0.49
CA LEU A 48 4.62 -1.43 0.61
C LEU A 48 4.68 -1.96 2.06
N PHE A 49 4.79 -1.06 3.04
CA PHE A 49 4.77 -1.44 4.45
C PHE A 49 3.44 -2.07 4.87
N PHE A 50 2.33 -1.51 4.41
CA PHE A 50 1.01 -2.06 4.68
C PHE A 50 0.81 -3.43 4.00
N GLY A 51 1.24 -3.57 2.73
CA GLY A 51 1.23 -4.84 2.01
C GLY A 51 2.11 -5.91 2.69
N PHE A 52 3.31 -5.54 3.15
CA PHE A 52 4.17 -6.39 3.97
C PHE A 52 3.46 -6.86 5.24
N THR A 53 2.75 -5.97 5.93
CA THR A 53 1.99 -6.32 7.15
C THR A 53 0.93 -7.38 6.85
N ILE A 54 0.17 -7.22 5.76
CA ILE A 54 -0.84 -8.20 5.34
C ILE A 54 -0.18 -9.53 4.98
N ALA A 55 0.90 -9.49 4.19
CA ALA A 55 1.65 -10.68 3.79
C ALA A 55 2.20 -11.43 5.02
N PHE A 56 2.76 -10.70 5.98
CA PHE A 56 3.26 -11.27 7.24
C PHE A 56 2.15 -12.01 8.00
N ILE A 57 0.99 -11.38 8.20
CA ILE A 57 -0.15 -12.01 8.87
C ILE A 57 -0.61 -13.25 8.12
N GLY A 58 -0.76 -13.15 6.79
CA GLY A 58 -1.20 -14.25 5.93
C GLY A 58 -0.26 -15.45 5.97
N THR A 59 1.05 -15.22 5.87
CA THR A 59 2.07 -16.28 5.92
C THR A 59 2.05 -17.00 7.27
N ASN A 60 2.05 -16.27 8.39
CA ASN A 60 2.05 -16.89 9.72
C ASN A 60 0.75 -17.66 10.02
N LEU A 61 -0.40 -17.19 9.51
CA LEU A 61 -1.65 -17.96 9.59
C LEU A 61 -1.57 -19.25 8.76
N GLY A 62 -0.93 -19.20 7.59
CA GLY A 62 -0.68 -20.37 6.75
C GLY A 62 0.26 -21.39 7.40
N GLU A 63 1.27 -20.92 8.14
CA GLU A 63 2.25 -21.75 8.85
C GLU A 63 1.75 -22.29 10.21
N LYS A 64 0.47 -22.08 10.54
CA LYS A 64 -0.16 -22.50 11.80
C LYS A 64 0.46 -21.86 13.05
N GLU A 65 0.97 -20.64 12.91
CA GLU A 65 1.46 -19.81 14.02
C GLU A 65 0.53 -18.61 14.29
N PRO A 66 -0.71 -18.84 14.76
CA PRO A 66 -1.70 -17.76 14.92
C PRO A 66 -1.29 -16.74 16.00
N LYS A 67 -0.48 -17.14 16.97
CA LYS A 67 0.06 -16.22 17.99
C LYS A 67 1.03 -15.22 17.39
N ALA A 68 1.92 -15.65 16.50
CA ALA A 68 2.85 -14.78 15.79
C ALA A 68 2.11 -13.85 14.82
N ALA A 69 1.12 -14.38 14.10
CA ALA A 69 0.25 -13.59 13.23
C ALA A 69 -0.51 -12.49 14.01
N LEU A 70 -1.07 -12.82 15.18
CA LEU A 70 -1.79 -11.87 16.01
C LEU A 70 -0.86 -10.79 16.57
N LEU A 71 0.26 -11.17 17.19
CA LEU A 71 1.18 -10.22 17.80
C LEU A 71 1.82 -9.30 16.74
N GLY A 72 2.34 -9.88 15.66
CA GLY A 72 2.92 -9.09 14.57
C GLY A 72 1.86 -8.25 13.85
N GLY A 73 0.66 -8.78 13.65
CA GLY A 73 -0.45 -8.02 13.07
C GLY A 73 -0.89 -6.84 13.93
N ILE A 74 -0.93 -6.97 15.25
CA ILE A 74 -1.22 -5.86 16.16
C ILE A 74 -0.09 -4.83 16.10
N ILE A 75 1.17 -5.24 16.19
CA ILE A 75 2.31 -4.32 16.22
C ILE A 75 2.42 -3.58 14.88
N PHE A 76 2.63 -4.30 13.78
CA PHE A 76 2.82 -3.70 12.46
C PHE A 76 1.55 -3.00 11.97
N GLY A 77 0.36 -3.57 12.25
CA GLY A 77 -0.91 -2.95 11.90
C GLY A 77 -1.16 -1.65 12.65
N LEU A 78 -0.86 -1.58 13.95
CA LEU A 78 -0.98 -0.34 14.72
C LEU A 78 -0.03 0.73 14.17
N PHE A 79 1.23 0.37 13.89
CA PHE A 79 2.17 1.29 13.25
C PHE A 79 1.69 1.73 11.87
N ALA A 80 1.11 0.84 11.06
CA ALA A 80 0.57 1.17 9.76
C ALA A 80 -0.59 2.18 9.86
N VAL A 81 -1.49 2.01 10.82
CA VAL A 81 -2.59 2.95 11.08
C VAL A 81 -2.06 4.31 11.52
N ILE A 82 -1.14 4.36 12.50
CA ILE A 82 -0.58 5.62 13.00
C ILE A 82 0.15 6.37 11.88
N THR A 83 1.02 5.67 11.15
CA THR A 83 1.75 6.25 10.02
C THR A 83 0.82 6.62 8.87
N GLY A 84 -0.29 5.91 8.67
CA GLY A 84 -1.30 6.23 7.66
C GLY A 84 -2.06 7.51 7.98
N VAL A 85 -2.42 7.71 9.25
CA VAL A 85 -3.01 8.98 9.72
C VAL A 85 -2.00 10.13 9.59
N GLY A 86 -0.74 9.90 9.96
CA GLY A 86 0.34 10.87 9.78
C GLY A 86 0.55 11.25 8.32
N LEU A 87 0.61 10.24 7.44
CA LEU A 87 0.71 10.39 5.99
C LEU A 87 -0.45 11.24 5.48
N TRP A 88 -1.69 10.92 5.83
CA TRP A 88 -2.85 11.70 5.38
C TRP A 88 -2.74 13.18 5.73
N ARG A 89 -2.28 13.50 6.95
CA ARG A 89 -2.03 14.89 7.34
C ARG A 89 -0.95 15.53 6.47
N VAL A 90 0.18 14.84 6.25
CA VAL A 90 1.28 15.32 5.40
C VAL A 90 0.83 15.54 3.96
N LEU A 91 0.00 14.65 3.42
CA LEU A 91 -0.55 14.77 2.07
C LEU A 91 -1.43 16.02 1.92
N LYS A 92 -2.15 16.41 2.97
CA LYS A 92 -2.98 17.63 3.01
C LYS A 92 -2.18 18.93 3.15
N ILE A 93 -0.95 18.90 3.66
CA ILE A 93 -0.12 20.10 3.82
C ILE A 93 0.13 20.75 2.45
N GLY A 94 -0.19 22.03 2.31
CA GLY A 94 0.00 22.80 1.08
C GLY A 94 -1.15 22.68 0.05
N LYS A 95 -2.27 22.02 0.39
CA LYS A 95 -3.49 22.11 -0.42
C LYS A 95 -4.08 23.51 -0.26
N LYS A 96 -3.87 24.40 -1.25
CA LYS A 96 -4.63 25.65 -1.35
C LYS A 96 -6.10 25.27 -1.59
N SER A 97 -6.94 25.55 -0.61
CA SER A 97 -8.39 25.36 -0.73
C SER A 97 -9.03 26.49 -1.51
#